data_AF-I7KKE3-F1
#
_entry.id   AF-I7KKE3-F1
#
_cell.length_a   1.000
_cell.length_b   1.000
_cell.length_c   1.000
_cell.angle_alpha   90.00
_cell.angle_beta   90.00
_cell.angle_gamma   90.00
#
_symmetry.space_group_name_H-M   'P 1'
#
loop_
_entity.id
_entity.type
_entity.pdbx_description
1 polymer ?
#
loop_
_entity_poly.entity_id
_entity_poly.type
_entity_poly.pdbx_seq_one_letter_code
_entity_poly.pdbx_strand_id
1 'polypeptide(L)'
;MIDGATKVIINSKGDFAGESAELKELAKLMNDQKVSLNEQFIWAQNRVNELNQDRRASIVSYETNKLDWTLYGEERERLVGVKNFIDALIAASM
;
A
#
# COMPACT_ATOMS: atom_id res chain seq x y z
N MET A 1 14.04 -28.98 -26.51
CA MET A 1 13.42 -27.65 -26.52
C MET A 1 14.54 -26.64 -26.30
N ILE A 2 14.75 -25.71 -27.22
CA ILE A 2 15.71 -24.62 -27.03
C ILE A 2 15.08 -23.70 -25.99
N ASP A 3 15.65 -23.68 -24.79
CA ASP A 3 15.29 -22.77 -23.70
C ASP A 3 15.68 -21.34 -24.12
N GLY A 4 14.89 -20.75 -25.03
CA GLY A 4 15.17 -19.53 -25.78
C GLY A 4 15.04 -18.23 -24.99
N ALA A 5 15.10 -18.29 -23.66
CA ALA A 5 15.13 -17.10 -22.83
C ALA A 5 16.58 -16.58 -22.76
N THR A 6 16.85 -15.48 -23.44
CA THR A 6 18.09 -14.71 -23.22
C THR A 6 18.15 -14.28 -21.76
N LYS A 7 19.02 -14.92 -20.98
CA LYS A 7 19.27 -14.55 -19.58
C LYS A 7 20.30 -13.43 -19.55
N VAL A 8 19.89 -12.27 -19.06
CA VAL A 8 20.81 -11.15 -18.78
C VAL A 8 21.13 -11.18 -17.30
N ILE A 9 22.40 -11.40 -16.95
CA ILE A 9 22.88 -11.36 -15.56
C ILE A 9 23.50 -9.98 -15.36
N ILE A 10 22.90 -9.18 -14.47
CA ILE A 10 23.39 -7.83 -14.14
C ILE A 10 23.88 -7.85 -12.70
N ASN A 11 25.17 -7.59 -12.49
CA ASN A 11 25.74 -7.36 -11.17
C ASN A 11 25.82 -5.85 -10.91
N SER A 12 24.96 -5.34 -10.02
CA SER A 12 24.95 -3.93 -9.63
C SER A 12 25.98 -3.58 -8.56
N LYS A 13 26.80 -4.53 -8.10
CA LYS A 13 27.87 -4.30 -7.10
C LYS A 13 29.23 -4.23 -7.78
N GLY A 14 29.95 -3.13 -7.58
CA GLY A 14 31.30 -2.95 -8.10
C GLY A 14 31.58 -1.52 -8.54
N ASP A 15 32.71 -1.35 -9.22
CA ASP A 15 33.06 -0.11 -9.91
C ASP A 15 32.48 -0.15 -11.33
N PHE A 16 31.83 0.95 -11.74
CA PHE A 16 31.25 1.14 -13.07
C PHE A 16 32.05 2.18 -13.88
N ALA A 17 33.24 2.57 -13.43
CA ALA A 17 34.15 3.41 -14.21
C ALA A 17 34.42 2.77 -15.58
N GLY A 18 34.12 3.50 -16.66
CA GLY A 18 34.20 3.01 -18.04
C GLY A 18 32.88 2.57 -18.67
N GLU A 19 31.83 2.34 -17.87
CA GLU A 19 30.51 1.92 -18.39
C GLU A 19 29.70 3.09 -18.98
N SER A 20 28.68 2.75 -19.76
CA SER A 20 27.73 3.73 -20.30
C SER A 20 26.98 4.45 -19.17
N ALA A 21 26.45 5.63 -19.49
CA ALA A 21 25.65 6.40 -18.54
C ALA A 21 24.40 5.60 -18.11
N GLU A 22 23.77 4.88 -19.04
CA GLU A 22 22.59 4.05 -18.79
C GLU A 22 22.89 2.90 -17.83
N LEU A 23 24.01 2.20 -17.99
CA LEU A 23 24.37 1.09 -17.11
C LEU A 23 24.71 1.56 -15.70
N LYS A 24 25.38 2.71 -15.58
CA LYS A 24 25.62 3.36 -14.28
C LYS A 24 24.31 3.75 -13.60
N GLU A 25 23.37 4.30 -14.34
CA GLU A 25 22.08 4.71 -13.79
C GLU A 25 21.19 3.51 -13.41
N LEU A 26 21.27 2.43 -14.17
CA LEU A 26 20.63 1.16 -13.83
C LEU A 26 21.22 0.56 -12.54
N ALA A 27 22.54 0.60 -12.38
CA ALA A 27 23.19 0.17 -11.14
C ALA A 27 22.74 1.03 -9.94
N LYS A 28 22.61 2.36 -10.11
CA LYS A 28 22.05 3.24 -9.07
C LYS A 28 20.62 2.83 -8.71
N LEU A 29 19.75 2.63 -9.70
CA LEU A 29 18.36 2.21 -9.48
C LEU A 29 18.28 0.89 -8.69
N MET A 30 19.08 -0.11 -9.07
CA MET A 30 19.12 -1.42 -8.41
C MET A 30 19.65 -1.35 -6.96
N ASN A 31 20.44 -0.32 -6.64
CA ASN A 31 21.01 -0.09 -5.32
C ASN A 31 20.25 0.99 -4.52
N ASP A 32 19.00 1.31 -4.91
CA ASP A 32 18.16 2.31 -4.24
C ASP A 32 18.80 3.72 -4.17
N GLN A 33 19.62 4.06 -5.16
CA GLN A 33 20.25 5.36 -5.29
C GLN A 33 19.47 6.24 -6.28
N LYS A 34 19.47 7.56 -6.06
CA LYS A 34 18.78 8.52 -6.92
C LYS A 34 19.26 8.43 -8.37
N VAL A 35 18.32 8.36 -9.31
CA VAL A 35 18.58 8.36 -10.75
C VAL A 35 18.04 9.62 -11.40
N SER A 36 18.70 10.09 -12.46
CA SER A 36 18.28 11.31 -13.15
C SER A 36 18.59 11.36 -14.65
N LEU A 37 19.10 10.27 -15.23
CA LEU A 37 19.54 10.27 -16.62
C LEU A 37 18.43 10.63 -17.64
N ASN A 38 17.23 10.06 -17.47
CA ASN A 38 16.08 10.32 -18.34
C ASN A 38 14.75 10.03 -17.63
N GLU A 39 13.64 10.35 -18.31
CA GLU A 39 12.29 10.17 -17.80
C GLU A 39 11.96 8.70 -17.47
N GLN A 40 12.51 7.74 -18.24
CA GLN A 40 12.26 6.32 -18.00
C GLN A 40 12.87 5.87 -16.67
N PHE A 41 14.08 6.32 -16.34
CA PHE A 41 14.72 6.04 -15.06
C PHE A 41 13.97 6.70 -13.89
N ILE A 42 13.55 7.96 -14.06
CA ILE A 42 12.78 8.68 -13.05
C ILE A 42 11.45 7.97 -12.80
N TRP A 43 10.74 7.58 -13.86
CA TRP A 43 9.50 6.82 -13.75
C TRP A 43 9.71 5.47 -13.05
N ALA A 44 10.77 4.74 -13.40
CA ALA A 44 11.09 3.46 -12.79
C ALA A 44 11.41 3.62 -11.28
N GLN A 45 12.19 4.63 -10.89
CA GLN A 45 12.46 4.93 -9.48
C GLN A 45 11.18 5.28 -8.71
N ASN A 46 10.32 6.13 -9.28
CA ASN A 46 9.03 6.45 -8.67
C ASN A 46 8.17 5.20 -8.50
N ARG A 47 8.15 4.31 -9.50
CA ARG A 47 7.38 3.07 -9.42
C ARG A 47 7.90 2.11 -8.35
N VAL A 48 9.22 1.98 -8.21
CA VAL A 48 9.82 1.19 -7.13
C VAL A 48 9.47 1.79 -5.77
N ASN A 49 9.54 3.12 -5.62
CA ASN A 49 9.15 3.81 -4.38
C ASN A 49 7.69 3.57 -4.01
N GLU A 50 6.77 3.67 -4.98
CA GLU A 50 5.34 3.36 -4.76
C GLU A 50 5.11 1.90 -4.33
N LEU A 51 5.84 0.96 -4.92
CA LEU A 51 5.71 -0.46 -4.57
C LEU A 51 6.30 -0.78 -3.20
N ASN A 52 7.37 -0.07 -2.81
CA ASN A 52 8.01 -0.18 -1.51
C ASN A 52 7.30 0.63 -0.42
N GLN A 53 6.38 1.54 -0.78
CA GLN A 53 5.58 2.25 0.21
C GLN A 53 4.77 1.25 1.03
N ASP A 54 4.98 1.30 2.35
CA ASP A 54 4.39 0.37 3.28
C ASP A 54 2.87 0.57 3.36
N ARG A 55 2.14 -0.26 2.61
CA ARG A 55 0.67 -0.25 2.58
C ARG A 55 0.05 -0.78 3.88
N ARG A 56 0.86 -1.24 4.85
CA ARG A 56 0.33 -1.65 6.17
C ARG A 56 -0.43 -0.52 6.85
N ALA A 57 0.05 0.73 6.74
CA ALA A 57 -0.64 1.87 7.33
C ALA A 57 -2.03 2.11 6.73
N SER A 58 -2.20 1.91 5.42
CA SER A 58 -3.49 2.10 4.75
C SER A 58 -4.47 0.95 4.99
N ILE A 59 -3.98 -0.28 5.20
CA ILE A 59 -4.80 -1.42 5.61
C ILE A 59 -5.30 -1.23 7.04
N VAL A 60 -4.40 -0.88 7.98
CA VAL A 60 -4.77 -0.63 9.38
C VAL A 60 -5.80 0.49 9.49
N SER A 61 -5.62 1.60 8.76
CA SER A 61 -6.60 2.70 8.83
C SER A 61 -7.98 2.30 8.28
N TYR A 62 -8.02 1.48 7.22
CA TYR A 62 -9.27 0.95 6.68
C TYR A 62 -9.98 0.01 7.67
N GLU A 63 -9.24 -0.90 8.29
CA GLU A 63 -9.78 -1.84 9.28
C GLU A 63 -10.28 -1.12 10.54
N THR A 64 -9.53 -0.14 11.05
CA THR A 64 -9.95 0.69 12.20
C THR A 64 -11.21 1.49 11.88
N ASN A 65 -11.25 2.18 10.73
CA ASN A 65 -12.44 2.94 10.34
C ASN A 65 -13.67 2.03 10.21
N LYS A 66 -13.52 0.84 9.62
CA LYS A 66 -14.61 -0.11 9.49
C LYS A 66 -15.12 -0.60 10.84
N LEU A 67 -14.20 -0.89 11.77
CA LEU A 67 -14.55 -1.31 13.13
C LEU A 67 -15.34 -0.23 13.88
N ASP A 68 -14.90 1.03 13.81
CA ASP A 68 -15.60 2.16 14.42
C ASP A 68 -17.02 2.29 13.88
N TRP A 69 -17.21 2.23 12.55
CA TRP A 69 -18.54 2.28 11.94
C TRP A 69 -19.47 1.16 12.40
N THR A 70 -18.94 -0.06 12.57
CA THR A 70 -19.72 -1.19 13.08
C THR A 70 -20.12 -0.97 14.54
N LEU A 71 -19.19 -0.54 15.39
CA LEU A 71 -19.48 -0.26 16.81
C LEU A 71 -20.53 0.85 16.97
N TYR A 72 -20.42 1.94 16.19
CA TYR A 72 -21.41 3.01 16.19
C TYR A 72 -22.81 2.54 15.73
N GLY A 73 -22.87 1.63 14.77
CA GLY A 73 -24.12 1.02 14.31
C GLY A 73 -24.79 0.19 15.40
N GLU A 74 -24.04 -0.73 16.00
CA GLU A 74 -24.52 -1.61 17.06
C GLU A 74 -25.01 -0.82 18.29
N GLU A 75 -24.29 0.24 18.67
CA GLU A 75 -24.67 1.07 19.81
C GLU A 75 -25.96 1.85 19.56
N ARG A 76 -26.15 2.35 18.33
CA ARG A 76 -27.41 3.00 17.93
C ARG A 76 -28.59 2.02 17.92
N GLU A 77 -28.42 0.83 17.37
CA GLU A 77 -29.47 -0.19 17.35
C GLU A 77 -29.88 -0.59 18.77
N ARG A 78 -28.90 -0.74 19.68
CA ARG A 78 -29.15 -1.06 21.08
C ARG A 78 -29.94 0.05 21.78
N LEU A 79 -29.60 1.31 21.57
CA LEU A 79 -30.32 2.46 22.13
C LEU A 79 -31.77 2.54 21.63
N VAL A 80 -31.99 2.31 20.33
CA VAL A 80 -33.34 2.26 19.74
C VAL A 80 -34.15 1.11 20.33
N GLY A 81 -33.55 -0.07 20.49
CA GLY A 81 -34.19 -1.22 21.12
C GLY A 81 -34.63 -0.94 22.57
N VAL A 82 -33.76 -0.31 23.37
CA VAL A 82 -34.08 0.09 24.75
C VAL A 82 -35.21 1.10 24.79
N LYS A 83 -35.18 2.12 23.91
CA LYS A 83 -36.25 3.12 23.83
C LYS A 83 -37.60 2.48 23.50
N ASN A 84 -37.64 1.62 22.48
CA ASN A 84 -38.86 0.93 22.08
C ASN A 84 -39.42 0.04 23.19
N PHE A 85 -38.56 -0.60 23.96
CA PHE A 85 -38.97 -1.40 25.13
C PHE A 85 -39.60 -0.53 26.22
N ILE A 86 -39.00 0.62 26.54
CA ILE A 86 -39.56 1.57 27.52
C ILE A 86 -40.92 2.10 27.05
N ASP A 87 -41.03 2.49 25.78
CA ASP A 87 -42.29 3.00 25.21
C ASP A 87 -43.41 1.94 25.30
N ALA A 88 -43.08 0.66 25.05
CA ALA A 88 -44.02 -0.45 25.19
C ALA A 88 -44.47 -0.69 26.65
N LEU A 89 -43.55 -0.57 27.62
CA LEU A 89 -43.90 -0.67 29.03
C LEU A 89 -44.81 0.46 29.49
N ILE A 90 -44.56 1.70 29.04
CA ILE A 90 -45.41 2.86 29.34
C ILE A 90 -46.81 2.64 28.75
N ALA A 91 -46.90 2.20 27.48
CA ALA A 91 -48.17 1.93 26.81
C ALA A 91 -48.99 0.81 27.48
N ALA A 92 -48.33 -0.22 28.02
CA ALA A 92 -48.99 -1.32 28.74
C ALA A 92 -49.44 -0.95 30.16
N SER A 93 -48.98 0.20 30.69
CA SER A 93 -49.33 0.71 32.03
C SER A 93 -50.45 1.75 32.03
N MET A 94 -50.97 2.12 30.85
CA MET A 94 -52.16 2.97 30.64
C MET A 94 -53.39 2.13 30.35
#